data_AF-A0A847TZ55-F1
#
_entry.id   AF-A0A847TZ55-F1
#
_cell.length_a   1.000
_cell.length_b   1.000
_cell.length_c   1.000
_cell.angle_alpha   90.00
_cell.angle_beta   90.00
_cell.angle_gamma   90.00
#
_symmetry.space_group_name_H-M   'P 1'
#
loop_
_entity.id
_entity.type
_entity.pdbx_description
1 polymer ?
#
loop_
_entity_poly.entity_id
_entity_poly.type
_entity_poly.pdbx_seq_one_letter_code
_entity_poly.pdbx_strand_id
1 'polypeptide(L)'
;MATDTVEGMSSHLRGLTVTTLAALSGLAAGVAANEIAAGAGDRLAVAVLIAAIVVQFPILSVLGVDIDDFSAKDYLFVAFMTFSLWFVSWGILLTTATL
;
A
#
# COMPACT_ATOMS: atom_id res chain seq x y z
N MET A 1 -19.32 -5.69 -32.56
CA MET A 1 -19.14 -5.95 -31.13
C MET A 1 -17.64 -5.98 -30.83
N ALA A 2 -16.97 -4.83 -30.91
CA ALA A 2 -15.51 -4.70 -30.78
C ALA A 2 -15.11 -3.62 -29.75
N THR A 3 -16.07 -3.15 -28.96
CA THR A 3 -15.86 -2.07 -27.98
C THR A 3 -15.66 -2.61 -26.56
N ASP A 4 -16.20 -3.80 -26.22
CA ASP A 4 -16.06 -4.40 -24.89
C ASP A 4 -14.62 -4.81 -24.50
N THR A 5 -13.75 -5.08 -25.48
CA THR A 5 -12.37 -5.53 -25.21
C THR A 5 -11.42 -4.41 -24.78
N VAL A 6 -11.72 -3.15 -25.14
CA VAL A 6 -10.88 -2.00 -24.81
C VAL A 6 -11.11 -1.54 -23.36
N GLU A 7 -12.34 -1.66 -22.86
CA GLU A 7 -12.72 -1.33 -21.46
C GLU A 7 -12.23 -2.38 -20.44
N GLY A 8 -12.16 -3.65 -20.83
CA GLY A 8 -11.63 -4.72 -19.96
C GLY A 8 -10.12 -4.62 -19.69
N MET A 9 -9.33 -4.17 -20.68
CA MET A 9 -7.87 -4.09 -20.54
C MET A 9 -7.44 -2.99 -19.54
N SER A 10 -8.10 -1.84 -19.57
CA SER A 10 -7.81 -0.71 -18.66
C SER A 10 -8.18 -1.03 -17.21
N SER A 11 -9.31 -1.72 -16.99
CA SER A 11 -9.73 -2.12 -15.64
C SER A 11 -8.76 -3.12 -15.00
N HIS A 12 -8.23 -4.08 -15.78
CA HIS A 12 -7.24 -5.03 -15.28
C HIS A 12 -5.91 -4.34 -14.92
N LEU A 13 -5.44 -3.44 -15.78
CA LEU A 13 -4.22 -2.66 -15.51
C LEU A 13 -4.39 -1.79 -14.26
N ARG A 14 -5.55 -1.13 -14.07
CA ARG A 14 -5.86 -0.35 -12.86
C ARG A 14 -5.77 -1.21 -11.60
N GLY A 15 -6.40 -2.39 -11.61
CA GLY A 15 -6.35 -3.31 -10.46
C GLY A 15 -4.92 -3.78 -10.15
N LEU A 16 -4.13 -4.04 -11.19
CA LEU A 16 -2.74 -4.48 -11.06
C LEU A 16 -1.87 -3.34 -10.50
N THR A 17 -2.01 -2.11 -10.99
CA THR A 17 -1.31 -0.92 -10.47
C THR A 17 -1.64 -0.66 -9.01
N VAL A 18 -2.92 -0.71 -8.61
CA VAL A 18 -3.32 -0.51 -7.22
C VAL A 18 -2.72 -1.57 -6.30
N THR A 19 -2.82 -2.85 -6.70
CA THR A 19 -2.32 -3.96 -5.89
C THR A 19 -0.80 -3.93 -5.75
N THR A 20 -0.09 -3.69 -6.85
CA THR A 20 1.39 -3.62 -6.84
C THR A 20 1.89 -2.41 -6.07
N LEU A 21 1.26 -1.25 -6.22
CA LEU A 21 1.65 -0.05 -5.47
C LEU A 21 1.40 -0.22 -3.97
N ALA A 22 0.23 -0.73 -3.58
CA ALA A 22 -0.09 -0.98 -2.17
C ALA A 22 0.89 -1.99 -1.55
N ALA A 23 1.25 -3.04 -2.29
CA ALA A 23 2.21 -4.03 -1.83
C ALA A 23 3.62 -3.43 -1.66
N LEU A 24 4.15 -2.77 -2.69
CA LEU A 24 5.49 -2.17 -2.65
C LEU A 24 5.60 -1.09 -1.56
N SER A 25 4.57 -0.27 -1.42
CA SER A 25 4.54 0.78 -0.41
C SER A 25 4.41 0.20 1.00
N GLY A 26 3.68 -0.89 1.21
CA GLY A 26 3.65 -1.59 2.50
C GLY A 26 5.03 -2.14 2.89
N LEU A 27 5.74 -2.76 1.94
CA LEU A 27 7.10 -3.26 2.17
C LEU A 27 8.07 -2.11 2.47
N ALA A 28 8.06 -1.05 1.66
CA ALA A 28 8.90 0.13 1.87
C ALA A 28 8.62 0.78 3.23
N ALA A 29 7.35 0.86 3.64
CA ALA A 29 6.97 1.35 4.95
C ALA A 29 7.50 0.47 6.08
N GLY A 30 7.53 -0.86 5.91
CA GLY A 30 8.04 -1.78 6.92
C GLY A 30 9.54 -1.63 7.15
N VAL A 31 10.30 -1.43 6.07
CA VAL A 31 11.73 -1.10 6.14
C VAL A 31 11.94 0.28 6.78
N ALA A 32 11.18 1.30 6.37
CA ALA A 32 11.28 2.63 6.96
C ALA A 32 10.92 2.64 8.45
N ALA A 33 9.90 1.87 8.86
CA ALA A 33 9.54 1.71 10.26
C ALA A 33 10.66 1.08 11.09
N ASN A 34 11.42 0.13 10.52
CA ASN A 34 12.58 -0.45 11.21
C ASN A 34 13.66 0.59 11.55
N GLU A 35 13.91 1.54 10.65
CA GLU A 35 14.95 2.57 10.85
C GLU A 35 14.49 3.71 11.76
N ILE A 36 13.19 4.02 11.75
CA ILE A 36 12.62 5.18 12.46
C ILE A 36 12.14 4.82 13.87
N ALA A 37 11.58 3.63 14.05
CA ALA A 37 11.00 3.21 15.32
C ALA A 37 12.07 2.68 16.28
N ALA A 38 11.96 3.05 17.56
CA ALA A 38 12.86 2.54 18.59
C ALA A 38 12.59 1.06 18.97
N GLY A 39 11.47 0.50 18.51
CA GLY A 39 11.10 -0.90 18.74
C GLY A 39 9.62 -1.17 18.45
N ALA A 40 9.18 -2.41 18.71
CA ALA A 40 7.84 -2.90 18.36
C ALA A 40 6.67 -2.10 18.98
N GLY A 41 6.89 -1.47 20.15
CA GLY A 41 5.88 -0.68 20.84
C GLY A 41 5.81 0.79 20.43
N ASP A 42 6.69 1.23 19.52
CA ASP A 42 6.78 2.63 19.13
C ASP A 42 5.66 3.02 18.15
N ARG A 43 4.93 4.08 18.51
CA ARG A 43 3.83 4.61 17.71
C ARG A 43 4.30 5.32 16.45
N LEU A 44 5.59 5.67 16.36
CA LEU A 44 6.16 6.24 15.14
C LEU A 44 6.04 5.27 13.95
N ALA A 45 6.13 3.96 14.18
CA ALA A 45 5.92 2.97 13.13
C ALA A 45 4.51 3.02 12.53
N VAL A 46 3.50 3.32 13.36
CA VAL A 46 2.11 3.52 12.92
C VAL A 46 1.97 4.81 12.12
N ALA A 47 2.68 5.88 12.50
CA ALA A 47 2.71 7.12 11.73
C ALA A 47 3.30 6.91 10.33
N VAL A 48 4.36 6.09 10.21
CA VAL A 48 4.95 5.70 8.91
C VAL A 48 3.93 4.95 8.05
N LEU A 49 3.18 4.00 8.63
CA LEU A 49 2.12 3.29 7.92
C LEU A 49 1.03 4.26 7.41
N ILE A 50 0.53 5.15 8.26
CA ILE A 50 -0.51 6.11 7.88
C ILE A 50 0.00 7.02 6.75
N ALA A 51 1.25 7.52 6.86
CA ALA A 51 1.86 8.32 5.81
C ALA A 51 1.96 7.53 4.49
N ALA A 52 2.37 6.26 4.54
CA ALA A 52 2.45 5.39 3.36
C ALA A 52 1.08 5.22 2.69
N ILE A 53 0.01 4.98 3.46
CA ILE A 53 -1.35 4.87 2.93
C ILE A 53 -1.81 6.20 2.31
N VAL A 54 -1.61 7.32 3.00
CA VAL A 54 -2.07 8.64 2.52
C VAL A 54 -1.33 9.06 1.25
N VAL A 55 -0.02 8.78 1.14
CA VAL A 55 0.80 9.11 -0.03
C VAL A 55 0.46 8.24 -1.25
N GLN A 56 -0.08 7.05 -1.07
CA GLN A 56 -0.50 6.21 -2.21
C GLN A 56 -1.61 6.86 -3.04
N PHE A 57 -2.58 7.54 -2.41
CA PHE A 57 -3.68 8.17 -3.15
C PHE A 57 -3.21 9.23 -4.15
N PRO A 58 -2.42 10.27 -3.80
CA PRO A 58 -1.92 11.22 -4.80
C PRO A 58 -1.05 10.54 -5.86
N ILE A 59 -0.27 9.51 -5.52
CA ILE A 59 0.50 8.74 -6.52
C ILE A 59 -0.42 8.04 -7.52
N LEU A 60 -1.48 7.36 -7.04
CA LEU A 60 -2.47 6.70 -7.89
C LEU A 60 -3.17 7.72 -8.82
N SER A 61 -3.49 8.92 -8.31
CA SER A 61 -4.10 9.99 -9.10
C SER A 61 -3.19 10.42 -10.26
N VAL A 62 -1.91 10.64 -9.97
CA VAL A 62 -0.90 11.02 -10.97
C VAL A 62 -0.68 9.91 -12.02
N LEU A 63 -0.83 8.64 -11.62
CA LEU A 63 -0.74 7.49 -12.53
C LEU A 63 -2.01 7.28 -13.38
N GLY A 64 -3.00 8.16 -13.28
CA GLY A 64 -4.24 8.10 -14.06
C GLY A 64 -5.28 7.14 -13.50
N VAL A 65 -5.13 6.70 -12.24
CA VAL A 65 -6.18 5.96 -11.53
C VAL A 65 -7.22 6.97 -11.06
N ASP A 66 -8.45 6.84 -11.55
CA ASP A 66 -9.57 7.62 -11.05
C ASP A 66 -9.91 7.18 -9.62
N ILE A 67 -9.60 8.06 -8.67
CA ILE A 67 -9.84 7.86 -7.22
C ILE A 67 -11.19 8.45 -6.82
N ASP A 68 -11.79 9.32 -7.64
CA ASP A 68 -13.13 9.84 -7.38
C ASP A 68 -14.19 8.73 -7.56
N ASP A 69 -13.87 7.72 -8.37
CA ASP A 69 -14.67 6.49 -8.52
C ASP A 69 -14.41 5.43 -7.42
N PHE A 70 -13.51 5.68 -6.45
CA PHE A 70 -13.24 4.69 -5.40
C PHE A 70 -14.43 4.57 -4.43
N SER A 71 -14.87 3.33 -4.23
CA SER A 71 -15.80 3.00 -3.15
C SER A 71 -15.04 2.84 -1.82
N ALA A 72 -15.77 2.87 -0.70
CA ALA A 72 -15.19 2.61 0.62
C ALA A 72 -14.44 1.27 0.71
N LYS A 73 -14.86 0.27 -0.08
CA LYS A 73 -14.18 -1.03 -0.20
C LYS A 73 -12.77 -0.90 -0.79
N ASP A 74 -12.58 -0.03 -1.78
CA ASP A 74 -11.31 0.13 -2.48
C ASP A 74 -10.28 0.82 -1.58
N TYR A 75 -10.72 1.84 -0.83
CA TYR A 75 -9.92 2.45 0.23
C TYR A 75 -9.54 1.45 1.32
N LEU A 76 -10.48 0.60 1.75
CA LEU A 76 -10.21 -0.45 2.74
C LEU A 76 -9.21 -1.47 2.20
N PHE A 77 -9.32 -1.87 0.94
CA PHE A 77 -8.39 -2.79 0.29
C PHE A 77 -6.96 -2.23 0.30
N VAL A 78 -6.79 -0.99 -0.15
CA VAL A 78 -5.48 -0.32 -0.18
C VAL A 78 -4.87 -0.21 1.22
N ALA A 79 -5.66 0.25 2.20
CA ALA A 79 -5.21 0.37 3.58
C ALA A 79 -4.84 -0.99 4.19
N PHE A 80 -5.68 -2.01 4.00
CA PHE A 80 -5.47 -3.36 4.55
C PHE A 80 -4.27 -4.07 3.93
N MET A 81 -4.11 -3.97 2.60
CA MET A 81 -2.97 -4.56 1.90
C MET A 81 -1.66 -3.91 2.35
N THR A 82 -1.62 -2.57 2.43
CA THR A 82 -0.44 -1.83 2.88
C THR A 82 -0.10 -2.18 4.33
N PHE A 83 -1.11 -2.21 5.21
CA PHE A 83 -0.95 -2.64 6.61
C PHE A 83 -0.38 -4.05 6.71
N SER A 84 -0.92 -4.99 5.94
CA SER A 84 -0.52 -6.40 6.02
C SER A 84 0.96 -6.58 5.63
N LEU A 85 1.40 -5.95 4.53
CA LEU A 85 2.79 -6.05 4.10
C LEU A 85 3.75 -5.28 5.01
N TRP A 86 3.35 -4.11 5.50
CA TRP A 86 4.11 -3.37 6.52
C TRP A 86 4.30 -4.21 7.78
N PHE A 87 3.21 -4.79 8.30
CA PHE A 87 3.22 -5.56 9.55
C PHE A 87 4.10 -6.80 9.46
N VAL A 88 3.95 -7.58 8.38
CA VAL A 88 4.74 -8.80 8.17
C VAL A 88 6.22 -8.46 7.95
N SER A 89 6.54 -7.50 7.08
CA SER A 89 7.94 -7.16 6.80
C SER A 89 8.64 -6.57 8.02
N TRP A 90 8.00 -5.63 8.74
CA TRP A 90 8.57 -5.05 9.95
C TRP A 90 8.71 -6.09 11.08
N GLY A 91 7.72 -6.97 11.25
CA GLY A 91 7.78 -8.07 12.23
C GLY A 91 8.95 -9.04 11.97
N ILE A 92 9.23 -9.35 10.70
CA ILE A 92 10.41 -10.17 10.32
C ILE A 92 11.70 -9.45 10.70
N LEU A 93 11.85 -8.17 10.35
CA LEU A 93 13.06 -7.38 10.65
C LEU A 93 13.31 -7.28 12.16
N LEU A 94 12.27 -7.01 12.94
CA LEU A 94 12.35 -6.98 14.40
C LEU A 94 12.79 -8.34 14.97
N THR A 95 12.32 -9.45 14.40
CA THR A 95 12.70 -10.79 14.86
C THR A 95 14.17 -11.09 14.53
N THR A 96 14.63 -10.74 13.33
CA THR A 96 16.04 -10.92 12.93
C THR A 96 16.99 -10.07 13.77
N ALA A 97 16.60 -8.87 14.18
CA ALA A 97 17.42 -8.01 15.02
C ALA A 97 17.59 -8.53 16.47
N THR A 98 16.76 -9.48 16.89
CA THR A 98 16.80 -10.06 18.25
C THR A 98 17.55 -11.39 18.36
N LEU A 99 17.98 -11.96 17.23
CA LEU A 99 18.78 -13.20 17.15
C LEU A 99 20.27 -12.89 17.11
#